data_AF-A0A9D0J4C6-F1
#
_entry.id   AF-A0A9D0J4C6-F1
#
_cell.length_a   1.000
_cell.length_b   1.000
_cell.length_c   1.000
_cell.angle_alpha   90.00
_cell.angle_beta   90.00
_cell.angle_gamma   90.00
#
_symmetry.space_group_name_H-M   'P 1'
#
loop_
_entity.id
_entity.type
_entity.pdbx_description
1 polymer ?
#
loop_
_entity_poly.entity_id
_entity_poly.type
_entity_poly.pdbx_seq_one_letter_code
_entity_poly.pdbx_strand_id
1 'polypeptide(L)'
;MDKYRMLPETKGRSKLYLELLRHLGVTNKQIAKIVKETMLRTIALHHINTYRAIKKSRHPVLRQDPELRHAMKQFEARLARERKKQKEEKAVKYASYLRSYGNLKGHWQTTADSNERISFVFSSKTHLRVTQTRNNRSSIFEGAWTSDQKHIIFNIAKTINQSENGTTHSRTTSVRLYYVINSIDRQNITLLDTRRNKKIELHRKRR
;
A
#
# COMPACT_ATOMS: atom_id res chain seq x y z
N MET A 1 9.09 -53.28 -50.40
CA MET A 1 7.68 -52.84 -50.53
C MET A 1 6.85 -53.60 -49.51
N ASP A 2 6.20 -52.91 -48.58
CA ASP A 2 5.42 -53.54 -47.50
C ASP A 2 4.23 -54.33 -48.04
N LYS A 3 4.32 -55.66 -47.95
CA LYS A 3 3.32 -56.64 -48.41
C LYS A 3 1.95 -56.52 -47.73
N TYR A 4 1.82 -55.68 -46.69
CA TYR A 4 0.61 -55.56 -45.88
C TYR A 4 -0.24 -54.31 -46.19
N ARG A 5 0.22 -53.39 -47.04
CA ARG A 5 -0.45 -52.09 -47.31
C ARG A 5 -1.79 -52.19 -48.04
N MET A 6 -2.07 -53.35 -48.66
CA MET A 6 -3.23 -53.58 -49.52
C MET A 6 -4.32 -54.44 -48.86
N LEU A 7 -4.09 -54.98 -47.66
CA LEU A 7 -5.08 -55.82 -46.97
C LEU A 7 -6.31 -54.99 -46.58
N PRO A 8 -7.55 -55.49 -46.78
CA PRO A 8 -8.78 -54.76 -46.48
C PRO A 8 -8.81 -54.18 -45.06
N GLU A 9 -8.25 -54.92 -44.09
CA GLU A 9 -8.13 -54.52 -42.69
C GLU A 9 -7.24 -53.30 -42.48
N THR A 10 -6.14 -53.18 -43.24
CA THR A 10 -5.25 -52.01 -43.20
C THR A 10 -5.88 -50.78 -43.87
N LYS A 11 -6.67 -50.98 -44.93
CA LYS A 11 -7.46 -49.92 -45.58
C LYS A 11 -8.58 -49.40 -44.66
N GLY A 12 -9.28 -50.30 -43.96
CA GLY A 12 -10.31 -49.94 -42.96
C GLY A 12 -9.76 -49.17 -41.77
N ARG A 13 -8.61 -49.60 -41.23
CA ARG A 13 -7.91 -48.88 -40.13
C ARG A 13 -7.39 -47.51 -40.57
N SER A 14 -6.86 -47.38 -41.78
CA SER A 14 -6.41 -46.09 -42.33
C SER A 14 -7.57 -45.10 -42.50
N LYS A 15 -8.73 -45.58 -42.96
CA LYS A 15 -9.95 -44.76 -43.07
C LYS A 15 -10.42 -44.24 -41.70
N LEU A 16 -10.52 -45.13 -40.70
CA LEU A 16 -10.87 -44.76 -39.32
C LEU A 16 -9.88 -43.75 -38.72
N TYR A 17 -8.58 -43.95 -38.95
CA TYR A 17 -7.55 -43.02 -38.50
C TYR A 17 -7.71 -41.62 -39.13
N LEU A 18 -7.96 -41.55 -40.44
CA LEU A 18 -8.20 -40.28 -41.14
C LEU A 18 -9.50 -39.60 -40.69
N GLU A 19 -10.56 -40.37 -40.43
CA GLU A 19 -11.81 -39.85 -39.86
C GLU A 19 -11.60 -39.29 -38.45
N LEU A 20 -10.84 -39.98 -37.60
CA LEU A 20 -10.46 -39.50 -36.27
C LEU A 20 -9.64 -38.20 -36.34
N LEU A 21 -8.65 -38.10 -37.25
CA LEU A 21 -7.89 -36.87 -37.45
C LEU A 21 -8.78 -35.71 -37.94
N ARG A 22 -9.75 -35.98 -38.82
CA ARG A 22 -10.73 -34.97 -39.26
C ARG A 22 -11.60 -34.51 -38.09
N HIS A 23 -12.11 -35.44 -37.29
CA HIS A 23 -12.92 -35.14 -36.12
C HIS A 23 -12.13 -34.28 -35.11
N LEU A 24 -10.90 -34.70 -34.77
CA LEU A 24 -9.99 -33.93 -33.91
C LEU A 24 -9.73 -32.53 -34.48
N GLY A 25 -9.58 -32.39 -35.80
CA GLY A 25 -9.44 -31.10 -36.47
C GLY A 25 -10.67 -30.19 -36.28
N VAL A 26 -11.88 -30.73 -36.35
CA VAL A 26 -13.13 -29.99 -36.10
C VAL A 26 -13.23 -29.57 -34.64
N THR A 27 -12.97 -30.48 -33.70
CA THR A 27 -12.97 -30.18 -32.27
C THR A 27 -11.95 -29.09 -31.92
N ASN A 28 -10.75 -29.14 -32.50
CA ASN A 28 -9.73 -28.12 -32.25
C ASN A 28 -10.14 -26.72 -32.74
N LYS A 29 -10.87 -26.63 -33.86
CA LYS A 29 -11.44 -25.36 -34.36
C LYS A 29 -12.50 -24.81 -33.39
N GLN A 30 -13.36 -25.68 -32.85
CA GLN A 30 -14.37 -25.27 -31.86
C GLN A 30 -13.72 -24.78 -30.55
N ILE A 31 -12.71 -25.49 -30.05
CA ILE A 31 -11.94 -25.06 -28.87
C ILE A 31 -11.27 -23.71 -29.13
N ALA A 32 -10.65 -23.52 -30.30
CA ALA A 32 -10.03 -22.25 -30.67
C ALA A 32 -11.03 -21.07 -30.65
N LYS A 33 -12.26 -21.29 -31.14
CA LYS A 33 -13.33 -20.29 -31.10
C LYS A 33 -13.72 -19.93 -29.67
N ILE A 34 -13.94 -20.92 -28.80
CA ILE A 34 -14.29 -20.70 -27.39
C ILE A 34 -13.18 -19.94 -26.67
N VAL A 35 -11.91 -20.30 -26.89
CA VAL A 35 -10.76 -19.62 -26.27
C VAL A 35 -10.68 -18.16 -26.74
N LYS A 36 -10.88 -17.89 -28.04
CA LYS A 36 -10.88 -16.53 -28.59
C LYS A 36 -11.98 -15.68 -27.95
N GLU A 37 -13.23 -16.15 -27.98
CA GLU A 37 -14.38 -15.42 -27.45
C GLU A 37 -14.24 -15.16 -25.95
N THR A 38 -13.82 -16.17 -25.19
CA THR A 38 -13.60 -16.05 -23.75
C THR A 38 -12.53 -15.02 -23.44
N MET A 39 -11.43 -15.01 -24.19
CA MET A 39 -10.34 -14.05 -23.97
C MET A 39 -10.74 -12.61 -24.34
N LEU A 40 -11.45 -12.42 -25.45
CA LEU A 40 -11.99 -11.11 -25.84
C LEU A 40 -12.97 -10.58 -24.78
N ARG A 41 -13.89 -11.43 -24.30
CA ARG A 41 -14.82 -11.08 -23.21
C ARG A 41 -14.08 -10.73 -21.92
N THR A 42 -13.04 -11.49 -21.58
CA THR A 42 -12.21 -11.24 -20.39
C THR A 42 -11.49 -9.89 -20.47
N ILE A 43 -10.98 -9.52 -21.65
CA ILE A 43 -10.36 -8.22 -21.91
C ILE A 43 -11.40 -7.09 -21.81
N ALA A 44 -12.57 -7.27 -22.42
CA ALA A 44 -13.66 -6.30 -22.40
C ALA A 44 -14.19 -6.04 -20.97
N LEU A 45 -14.22 -7.06 -20.12
CA LEU A 45 -14.62 -6.98 -18.71
C LEU A 45 -13.49 -6.58 -17.76
N HIS A 46 -12.27 -6.33 -18.26
CA HIS A 46 -11.09 -5.96 -17.46
C HIS A 46 -10.71 -6.97 -16.37
N HIS A 47 -11.00 -8.26 -16.58
CA HIS A 47 -10.71 -9.31 -15.61
C HIS A 47 -9.23 -9.73 -15.65
N ILE A 48 -8.36 -8.95 -14.99
CA ILE A 48 -6.89 -9.07 -15.06
C ILE A 48 -6.38 -10.48 -14.70
N ASN A 49 -6.92 -11.08 -13.63
CA ASN A 49 -6.45 -12.39 -13.16
C ASN A 49 -6.80 -13.50 -14.15
N THR A 50 -8.04 -13.50 -14.64
CA THR A 50 -8.53 -14.43 -15.65
C THR A 50 -7.77 -14.26 -16.97
N TYR A 51 -7.51 -13.02 -17.39
CA TYR A 51 -6.68 -12.71 -18.56
C TYR A 51 -5.29 -13.35 -18.46
N ARG A 52 -4.61 -13.19 -17.30
CA ARG A 52 -3.29 -13.78 -17.08
C ARG A 52 -3.32 -15.31 -17.06
N ALA A 53 -4.39 -15.92 -16.55
CA ALA A 53 -4.56 -17.37 -16.56
C ALA A 53 -4.72 -17.90 -17.99
N ILE A 54 -5.59 -17.29 -18.80
CA ILE A 54 -5.81 -17.68 -20.20
C ILE A 54 -4.55 -17.47 -21.03
N LYS A 55 -3.86 -16.32 -20.87
CA LYS A 55 -2.61 -16.04 -21.59
C LYS A 55 -1.52 -17.11 -21.35
N LYS A 56 -1.51 -17.75 -20.17
CA LYS A 56 -0.55 -18.80 -19.82
C LYS A 56 -0.85 -20.15 -20.48
N SER A 57 -2.06 -20.41 -20.98
CA SER A 57 -2.45 -21.71 -21.56
C SER A 57 -1.74 -22.06 -22.87
N ARG A 58 -0.98 -21.11 -23.46
CA ARG A 58 -0.19 -21.27 -24.71
C ARG A 58 -0.99 -21.76 -25.93
N HIS A 59 -2.32 -21.66 -25.91
CA HIS A 59 -3.16 -22.08 -27.04
C HIS A 59 -2.79 -21.33 -28.34
N PRO A 60 -2.67 -22.00 -29.51
CA PRO A 60 -2.20 -21.38 -30.76
C PRO A 60 -3.00 -20.14 -31.18
N VAL A 61 -4.31 -20.15 -30.96
CA VAL A 61 -5.21 -19.02 -31.27
C VAL A 61 -4.78 -17.72 -30.59
N LEU A 62 -4.17 -17.79 -29.40
CA LEU A 62 -3.68 -16.62 -28.66
C LEU A 62 -2.51 -15.92 -29.38
N ARG A 63 -1.81 -16.62 -30.27
CA ARG A 63 -0.65 -16.11 -31.03
C ARG A 63 -0.97 -15.85 -32.49
N GLN A 64 -1.93 -16.57 -33.06
CA GLN A 64 -2.20 -16.57 -34.50
C GLN A 64 -3.36 -15.66 -34.88
N ASP A 65 -4.34 -15.42 -34.00
CA ASP A 65 -5.51 -14.61 -34.31
C ASP A 65 -5.18 -13.09 -34.24
N PRO A 66 -5.38 -12.32 -35.33
CA PRO A 66 -4.96 -10.91 -35.41
C PRO A 66 -5.81 -9.98 -34.53
N GLU A 67 -7.12 -10.23 -34.46
CA GLU A 67 -8.05 -9.46 -33.64
C GLU A 67 -7.71 -9.61 -32.16
N LEU A 68 -7.51 -10.84 -31.72
CA LEU A 68 -7.16 -11.15 -30.34
C LEU A 68 -5.81 -10.55 -29.97
N ARG A 69 -4.80 -10.63 -30.85
CA ARG A 69 -3.50 -9.98 -30.62
C ARG A 69 -3.62 -8.48 -30.45
N HIS A 70 -4.45 -7.84 -31.26
CA HIS A 70 -4.68 -6.40 -31.17
C HIS A 70 -5.32 -6.04 -29.83
N ALA A 71 -6.40 -6.74 -29.44
CA ALA A 71 -7.08 -6.55 -28.15
C ALA A 71 -6.13 -6.76 -26.97
N MET A 72 -5.33 -7.83 -26.99
CA MET A 72 -4.33 -8.12 -25.95
C MET A 72 -3.27 -7.01 -25.86
N LYS A 73 -2.77 -6.50 -27.00
CA LYS A 73 -1.78 -5.41 -27.03
C LYS A 73 -2.33 -4.13 -26.41
N GLN A 74 -3.57 -3.75 -26.76
CA GLN A 74 -4.22 -2.58 -26.18
C GLN A 74 -4.44 -2.74 -24.67
N PHE A 75 -4.90 -3.92 -24.24
CA PHE A 75 -5.13 -4.22 -22.84
C PHE A 75 -3.83 -4.13 -22.01
N GLU A 76 -2.73 -4.72 -22.48
CA GLU A 76 -1.43 -4.64 -21.81
C GLU A 76 -0.87 -3.22 -21.76
N ALA A 77 -1.04 -2.44 -22.83
CA ALA A 77 -0.65 -1.03 -22.84
C ALA A 77 -1.43 -0.22 -21.79
N ARG A 78 -2.73 -0.49 -21.64
CA ARG A 78 -3.55 0.11 -20.58
C ARG A 78 -3.07 -0.29 -19.19
N LEU A 79 -2.82 -1.58 -18.95
CA LEU A 79 -2.29 -2.06 -17.66
C LEU A 79 -0.95 -1.42 -17.31
N ALA A 80 -0.07 -1.22 -18.30
CA ALA A 80 1.21 -0.53 -18.10
C ALA A 80 1.01 0.94 -17.69
N ARG A 81 0.09 1.66 -18.35
CA ARG A 81 -0.26 3.05 -18.00
C ARG A 81 -0.83 3.15 -16.59
N GLU A 82 -1.76 2.28 -16.22
CA GLU A 82 -2.36 2.25 -14.88
C GLU A 82 -1.29 1.99 -13.80
N ARG A 83 -0.38 1.03 -14.02
CA ARG A 83 0.75 0.78 -13.11
C ARG A 83 1.67 1.99 -12.96
N LYS A 84 1.99 2.68 -14.07
CA LYS A 84 2.81 3.90 -14.04
C LYS A 84 2.14 4.98 -13.22
N LYS A 85 0.84 5.24 -13.45
CA LYS A 85 0.03 6.20 -12.69
C LYS A 85 0.04 5.88 -11.19
N GLN A 86 -0.20 4.62 -10.82
CA GLN A 86 -0.15 4.20 -9.41
C GLN A 86 1.23 4.40 -8.77
N LYS A 87 2.31 4.15 -9.51
CA LYS A 87 3.69 4.37 -9.04
C LYS A 87 3.96 5.86 -8.81
N GLU A 88 3.54 6.71 -9.73
CA GLU A 88 3.66 8.17 -9.63
C GLU A 88 2.86 8.72 -8.44
N GLU A 89 1.61 8.32 -8.28
CA GLU A 89 0.78 8.71 -7.13
C GLU A 89 1.42 8.31 -5.79
N LYS A 90 1.97 7.09 -5.70
CA LYS A 90 2.71 6.65 -4.51
C LYS A 90 3.96 7.50 -4.26
N ALA A 91 4.72 7.83 -5.30
CA ALA A 91 5.91 8.66 -5.20
C ALA A 91 5.58 10.10 -4.75
N VAL A 92 4.53 10.71 -5.31
CA VAL A 92 4.04 12.04 -4.91
C VAL A 92 3.62 12.04 -3.44
N LYS A 93 2.84 11.04 -3.01
CA LYS A 93 2.45 10.89 -1.60
C LYS A 93 3.65 10.75 -0.67
N TYR A 94 4.65 9.94 -1.06
CA TYR A 94 5.88 9.77 -0.28
C TYR A 94 6.74 11.04 -0.22
N ALA A 95 6.89 11.76 -1.32
CA ALA A 95 7.60 13.04 -1.35
C ALA A 95 6.89 14.12 -0.51
N SER A 96 5.56 14.13 -0.50
CA SER A 96 4.78 14.98 0.41
C SER A 96 5.03 14.60 1.87
N TYR A 97 5.01 13.31 2.20
CA TYR A 97 5.33 12.82 3.53
C TYR A 97 6.72 13.26 4.00
N LEU A 98 7.76 13.09 3.17
CA LEU A 98 9.12 13.51 3.52
C LEU A 98 9.22 15.03 3.77
N ARG A 99 8.51 15.85 2.98
CA ARG A 99 8.42 17.31 3.21
C ARG A 99 7.75 17.62 4.55
N SER A 100 6.63 16.97 4.86
CA SER A 100 5.93 17.13 6.14
C SER A 100 6.75 16.63 7.33
N TYR A 101 7.45 15.50 7.21
CA TYR A 101 8.35 14.98 8.24
C TYR A 101 9.50 15.95 8.55
N GLY A 102 10.07 16.58 7.51
CA GLY A 102 11.06 17.64 7.68
C GLY A 102 10.55 18.86 8.45
N ASN A 103 9.25 19.19 8.29
CA ASN A 103 8.64 20.30 9.02
C ASN A 103 8.54 20.02 10.52
N LEU A 104 8.30 18.78 10.96
CA LEU A 104 8.13 18.41 12.37
C LEU A 104 9.31 18.85 13.26
N LYS A 105 10.54 18.88 12.73
CA LYS A 105 11.72 19.31 13.49
C LYS A 105 11.60 20.78 13.91
N GLY A 106 11.70 21.04 15.21
CA GLY A 106 11.66 22.40 15.75
C GLY A 106 10.90 22.52 17.07
N HIS A 107 10.58 23.76 17.40
CA HIS A 107 9.87 24.13 18.62
C HIS A 107 8.42 24.45 18.25
N TRP A 108 7.50 23.76 18.91
CA TRP A 108 6.07 23.79 18.68
C TRP A 108 5.36 24.04 19.99
N GLN A 109 4.17 24.62 19.93
CA GLN A 109 3.45 25.00 21.12
C GLN A 109 1.95 25.00 20.87
N THR A 110 1.17 24.54 21.85
CA THR A 110 -0.28 24.64 21.77
C THR A 110 -0.76 26.09 21.72
N THR A 111 -1.84 26.33 20.99
CA THR A 111 -2.68 27.53 21.15
C THR A 111 -3.16 27.57 22.60
N ALA A 112 -2.86 28.67 23.29
CA ALA A 112 -2.99 28.75 24.74
C ALA A 112 -4.44 29.01 25.15
N ASP A 113 -5.00 28.15 25.99
CA ASP A 113 -5.94 28.61 27.01
C ASP A 113 -5.12 29.29 28.12
N SER A 114 -5.62 30.37 28.71
CA SER A 114 -4.84 31.29 29.56
C SER A 114 -4.08 30.64 30.73
N ASN A 115 -4.47 29.44 31.15
CA ASN A 115 -3.91 28.75 32.32
C ASN A 115 -3.03 27.53 32.01
N GLU A 116 -2.93 27.11 30.74
CA GLU A 116 -2.13 25.94 30.36
C GLU A 116 -1.44 26.12 29.01
N ARG A 117 -0.11 25.97 29.01
CA ARG A 117 0.72 26.03 27.82
C ARG A 117 1.57 24.77 27.71
N ILE A 118 1.50 24.09 26.58
CA ILE A 118 2.32 22.91 26.30
C ILE A 118 3.24 23.23 25.13
N SER A 119 4.54 23.06 25.34
CA SER A 119 5.58 23.22 24.32
C SER A 119 6.21 21.88 23.99
N PHE A 120 6.41 21.59 22.71
CA PHE A 120 7.03 20.39 22.18
C PHE A 120 8.29 20.78 21.42
N VAL A 121 9.41 20.12 21.73
CA VAL A 121 10.67 20.28 21.00
C VAL A 121 11.01 18.94 20.37
N PHE A 122 10.83 18.87 19.05
CA PHE A 122 11.25 17.72 18.24
C PHE A 122 12.68 17.97 17.78
N SER A 123 13.64 17.33 18.44
CA SER A 123 15.07 17.41 18.09
C SER A 123 15.48 16.24 17.16
N SER A 124 16.78 16.04 16.91
CA SER A 124 17.30 15.08 15.91
C SER A 124 16.67 13.69 15.99
N LYS A 125 16.34 13.15 14.80
CA LYS A 125 15.71 11.86 14.38
C LYS A 125 14.64 11.22 15.28
N THR A 126 14.76 11.24 16.61
CA THR A 126 13.84 10.58 17.53
C THR A 126 13.67 11.25 18.89
N HIS A 127 14.40 12.30 19.29
CA HIS A 127 14.26 12.84 20.66
C HIS A 127 13.17 13.92 20.79
N LEU A 128 12.31 13.76 21.80
CA LEU A 128 11.18 14.63 22.13
C LEU A 128 11.35 15.19 23.54
N ARG A 129 11.24 16.51 23.67
CA ARG A 129 11.07 17.18 24.96
C ARG A 129 9.74 17.92 25.01
N VAL A 130 8.95 17.67 26.04
CA VAL A 130 7.65 18.31 26.27
C VAL A 130 7.75 19.14 27.55
N THR A 131 7.34 20.39 27.50
CA THR A 131 7.25 21.27 28.66
C THR A 131 5.82 21.70 28.84
N GLN A 132 5.23 21.31 29.96
CA GLN A 132 3.88 21.70 30.36
C GLN A 132 3.98 22.76 31.46
N THR A 133 3.39 23.92 31.22
CA THR A 133 3.30 25.00 32.20
C THR A 133 1.83 25.21 32.56
N ARG A 134 1.51 25.04 33.84
CA ARG A 134 0.16 25.23 34.39
C ARG A 134 0.26 26.01 35.70
N ASN A 135 -0.46 27.13 35.82
CA ASN A 135 -0.48 27.98 37.04
C ASN A 135 0.93 28.27 37.61
N ASN A 136 1.85 28.76 36.77
CA ASN A 136 3.26 29.03 37.09
C ASN A 136 4.12 27.84 37.54
N ARG A 137 3.60 26.61 37.51
CA ARG A 137 4.39 25.38 37.70
C ARG A 137 4.75 24.79 36.34
N SER A 138 6.03 24.48 36.15
CA SER A 138 6.53 23.82 34.94
C SER A 138 6.90 22.37 35.22
N SER A 139 6.43 21.46 34.38
CA SER A 139 6.88 20.07 34.33
C SER A 139 7.54 19.79 32.98
N ILE A 140 8.68 19.11 33.01
CA ILE A 140 9.44 18.73 31.83
C ILE A 140 9.37 17.21 31.69
N PHE A 141 9.06 16.75 30.49
CA PHE A 141 9.03 15.35 30.13
C PHE A 141 9.95 15.13 28.93
N GLU A 142 10.76 14.09 29.00
CA GLU A 142 11.68 13.72 27.92
C GLU A 142 11.36 12.31 27.43
N GLY A 143 11.65 12.07 26.16
CA GLY A 143 11.35 10.79 25.54
C GLY A 143 11.77 10.72 24.08
N ALA A 144 11.17 9.76 23.39
CA ALA A 144 11.35 9.55 21.98
C ALA A 144 10.05 9.80 21.21
N TRP A 145 10.16 10.15 19.93
CA TRP A 145 9.05 10.22 19.00
C TRP A 145 9.39 9.47 17.72
N THR A 146 8.36 8.91 17.10
CA THR A 146 8.41 8.29 15.78
C THR A 146 7.20 8.73 14.98
N SER A 147 7.33 8.87 13.66
CA SER A 147 6.23 9.23 12.77
C SER A 147 6.20 8.30 11.57
N ASP A 148 4.99 7.96 11.13
CA ASP A 148 4.71 7.42 9.81
C ASP A 148 3.84 8.42 9.02
N GLN A 149 3.33 8.01 7.85
CA GLN A 149 2.54 8.88 6.97
C GLN A 149 1.26 9.45 7.61
N LYS A 150 0.71 8.78 8.62
CA LYS A 150 -0.58 9.11 9.22
C LYS A 150 -0.52 9.29 10.73
N HIS A 151 0.54 8.81 11.38
CA HIS A 151 0.62 8.78 12.82
C HIS A 151 1.90 9.41 13.33
N ILE A 152 1.79 9.98 14.52
CA ILE A 152 2.92 10.33 15.35
C ILE A 152 2.74 9.66 16.71
N ILE A 153 3.82 9.07 17.19
CA ILE A 153 3.86 8.27 18.41
C ILE A 153 4.87 8.91 19.34
N PHE A 154 4.46 9.22 20.57
CA PHE A 154 5.35 9.70 21.62
C PHE A 154 5.58 8.60 22.65
N ASN A 155 6.83 8.29 22.91
CA ASN A 155 7.28 7.38 23.97
C ASN A 155 7.93 8.23 25.06
N ILE A 156 7.17 8.63 26.08
CA ILE A 156 7.60 9.56 27.11
C ILE A 156 7.93 8.76 28.38
N ALA A 157 9.12 8.97 28.93
CA ALA A 157 9.47 8.44 30.25
C ALA A 157 9.00 9.44 31.32
N LYS A 158 8.25 8.94 32.30
CA LYS A 158 7.82 9.68 33.48
C LYS A 158 8.46 9.05 34.71
N THR A 159 9.41 9.76 35.31
CA THR A 159 9.94 9.41 36.63
C THR A 159 8.97 9.92 37.68
N ILE A 160 8.43 9.02 38.49
CA ILE A 160 7.55 9.31 39.62
C ILE A 160 8.40 9.12 40.88
N ASN A 161 8.62 10.20 41.62
CA ASN A 161 9.24 10.12 42.93
C ASN A 161 8.12 10.02 43.97
N GLN A 162 8.08 8.92 44.71
CA GLN A 162 7.18 8.73 45.85
C GLN A 162 8.04 8.76 47.11
N SER A 163 7.68 9.62 48.07
CA SER A 163 8.27 9.58 49.41
C SER A 163 7.26 8.95 50.37
N GLU A 164 7.58 7.76 50.86
CA GLU A 164 6.98 7.21 52.08
C GLU A 164 8.09 7.08 53.12
N ASN A 165 7.83 7.55 54.35
CA ASN A 165 8.75 7.42 55.49
C ASN A 165 10.20 7.89 55.24
N GLY A 166 10.37 9.05 54.60
CA GLY A 166 11.69 9.69 54.45
C GLY A 166 12.63 9.09 53.39
N THR A 167 12.27 7.99 52.75
CA THR A 167 13.01 7.42 51.61
C THR A 167 12.33 7.76 50.28
N THR A 168 13.06 8.45 49.40
CA THR A 168 12.56 8.80 48.06
C THR A 168 12.73 7.60 47.12
N HIS A 169 11.62 6.98 46.73
CA HIS A 169 11.61 5.90 45.75
C HIS A 169 11.32 6.50 44.38
N SER A 170 12.23 6.31 43.42
CA SER A 170 12.01 6.71 42.03
C SER A 170 11.50 5.53 41.21
N ARG A 171 10.30 5.65 40.64
CA ARG A 171 9.72 4.68 39.72
C ARG A 171 9.64 5.29 38.32
N THR A 172 10.36 4.71 37.38
CA THR A 172 10.27 5.12 35.97
C THR A 172 9.10 4.40 35.31
N THR A 173 8.14 5.16 34.79
CA THR A 173 7.00 4.65 34.02
C THR A 173 7.06 5.20 32.61
N SER A 174 6.81 4.37 31.58
CA SER A 174 6.77 4.84 30.20
C SER A 174 5.33 4.99 29.72
N VAL A 175 5.00 6.13 29.13
CA VAL A 175 3.69 6.40 28.51
C VAL A 175 3.86 6.47 27.00
N ARG A 176 3.10 5.65 26.28
CA ARG A 176 3.04 5.67 24.82
C ARG A 176 1.75 6.33 24.35
N LEU A 177 1.89 7.48 23.70
CA LEU A 177 0.78 8.28 23.17
C LEU A 177 0.73 8.14 21.64
N TYR A 178 -0.47 7.95 21.10
CA TYR A 178 -0.72 7.76 19.68
C TYR A 178 -1.61 8.88 19.16
N TYR A 179 -1.15 9.56 18.11
CA TYR A 179 -1.90 10.62 17.47
C TYR A 179 -1.97 10.40 15.97
N VAL A 180 -3.12 10.72 15.38
CA VAL A 180 -3.28 10.80 13.94
C VAL A 180 -2.87 12.21 13.49
N ILE A 181 -2.02 12.28 12.48
CA ILE A 181 -1.61 13.53 11.85
C ILE A 181 -2.74 13.96 10.92
N ASN A 182 -3.39 15.07 11.23
CA ASN A 182 -4.42 15.65 10.36
C ASN A 182 -3.77 16.55 9.29
N SER A 183 -2.82 17.40 9.70
CA SER A 183 -2.04 18.25 8.79
C SER A 183 -0.69 18.64 9.42
N ILE A 184 0.33 18.81 8.57
CA ILE A 184 1.64 19.38 8.95
C ILE A 184 2.02 20.40 7.89
N ASP A 185 2.09 21.66 8.29
CA ASP A 185 2.64 22.74 7.49
C ASP A 185 3.92 23.30 8.15
N ARG A 186 4.49 24.38 7.60
CA ARG A 186 5.74 24.96 8.13
C ARG A 186 5.56 25.65 9.48
N GLN A 187 4.35 26.11 9.80
CA GLN A 187 3.97 26.95 10.95
C GLN A 187 3.00 26.25 11.91
N ASN A 188 2.23 25.28 11.47
CA ASN A 188 1.19 24.60 12.23
C ASN A 188 1.25 23.08 12.04
N ILE A 189 0.96 22.35 13.12
CA ILE A 189 0.68 20.91 13.11
C ILE A 189 -0.68 20.72 13.76
N THR A 190 -1.53 19.91 13.14
CA THR A 190 -2.77 19.46 13.76
C THR A 190 -2.71 17.95 13.98
N LEU A 191 -2.86 17.55 15.23
CA LEU A 191 -2.91 16.16 15.68
C LEU A 191 -4.30 15.82 16.21
N LEU A 192 -4.72 14.57 16.08
CA LEU A 192 -5.94 14.03 16.65
C LEU A 192 -5.59 12.88 17.60
N ASP A 193 -5.94 13.03 18.87
CA ASP A 193 -5.93 11.94 19.84
C ASP A 193 -7.18 11.09 19.61
N THR A 194 -7.01 9.90 19.02
CA THR A 194 -8.13 9.01 18.72
C THR A 194 -8.77 8.39 19.95
N ARG A 195 -8.05 8.30 21.08
CA ARG A 195 -8.58 7.73 22.32
C ARG A 195 -9.47 8.72 23.06
N ARG A 196 -9.11 10.00 23.00
CA ARG A 196 -9.82 11.09 23.68
C ARG A 196 -10.70 11.92 22.75
N ASN A 197 -10.72 11.58 21.46
CA ASN A 197 -11.31 12.37 20.38
C ASN A 197 -10.97 13.88 20.49
N LYS A 198 -9.72 14.18 20.85
CA LYS A 198 -9.27 15.55 21.13
C LYS A 198 -8.33 16.03 20.03
N LYS A 199 -8.65 17.16 19.42
CA LYS A 199 -7.77 17.86 18.48
C LYS A 199 -6.70 18.64 19.27
N ILE A 200 -5.46 18.54 18.83
CA ILE A 200 -4.32 19.28 19.37
C ILE A 200 -3.72 20.08 18.22
N GLU A 201 -3.77 21.39 18.35
CA GLU A 201 -3.16 22.32 17.41
C GLU A 201 -1.85 22.84 17.99
N LEU A 202 -0.79 22.76 17.21
CA LEU A 202 0.54 23.20 17.59
C LEU A 202 1.02 24.25 16.60
N HIS A 203 1.48 25.38 17.10
CA HIS A 203 2.05 26.47 16.33
C HIS A 203 3.57 26.52 16.55
N ARG A 204 4.29 26.82 15.48
CA ARG A 204 5.74 26.92 15.51
C ARG A 204 6.16 28.18 16.25
N LYS A 205 7.01 28.03 17.26
CA LYS A 205 7.56 29.17 17.98
C LYS A 205 8.65 29.80 17.11
N ARG A 206 8.44 31.06 16.68
CA ARG A 206 9.49 31.86 16.06
C ARG A 206 10.57 32.12 17.12
N ARG A 207 11.83 31.90 16.76
CA ARG A 207 12.98 32.26 17.60
C ARG A 207 13.12 33.77 17.65
#